data_AF-A0A1Y1MUH1-F1
#
_entry.id   AF-A0A1Y1MUH1-F1
#
_cell.length_a   1.000
_cell.length_b   1.000
_cell.length_c   1.000
_cell.angle_alpha   90.00
_cell.angle_beta   90.00
_cell.angle_gamma   90.00
#
_symmetry.space_group_name_H-M   'P 1'
#
loop_
_entity.id
_entity.type
_entity.pdbx_description
1 polymer ?
#
loop_
_entity_poly.entity_id
_entity_poly.type
_entity_poly.pdbx_seq_one_letter_code
_entity_poly.pdbx_strand_id
1 'polypeptide(L)'
;GSGSLAAMSVFETQWKPHLTQEDAVKLASEAILAGIFNDLGSGSNVDVAIITKDKTTLKRNYIKPNEKSAKLQSYAYPKGTTAVLNEKIIKKNEIGRYVTVTEVPLEGEKMDVDT
;
A
#
# COMPACT_ATOMS: atom_id res chain seq x y z
N GLY A 1 -10.46 10.41 8.92
CA GLY A 1 -9.09 10.82 8.52
C GLY A 1 -9.12 12.23 7.98
N SER A 2 -7.97 12.80 7.61
CA SER A 2 -7.88 14.17 7.07
C SER A 2 -8.72 14.39 5.81
N GLY A 3 -8.78 13.40 4.91
CA GLY A 3 -9.56 13.48 3.67
C GLY A 3 -11.07 13.24 3.83
N SER A 4 -11.62 13.22 5.05
CA SER A 4 -13.03 12.87 5.27
C SER A 4 -14.00 13.87 4.65
N LEU A 5 -13.66 15.16 4.60
CA LEU A 5 -14.52 16.19 3.99
C LEU A 5 -14.62 16.01 2.48
N ALA A 6 -13.51 15.68 1.81
CA ALA A 6 -13.50 15.38 0.37
C ALA A 6 -14.24 14.08 0.05
N ALA A 7 -14.11 13.06 0.92
CA ALA A 7 -14.87 11.81 0.75
C ALA A 7 -16.38 12.02 0.98
N MET A 8 -16.76 12.82 2.00
CA MET A 8 -18.15 13.06 2.33
C MET A 8 -18.89 13.81 1.22
N SER A 9 -18.25 14.76 0.54
CA SER A 9 -18.90 15.45 -0.59
C SER A 9 -19.31 14.49 -1.71
N VAL A 10 -18.54 13.42 -1.94
CA VAL A 10 -18.88 12.35 -2.89
C VAL A 10 -20.05 11.52 -2.38
N PHE A 11 -20.03 11.13 -1.10
CA PHE A 11 -21.12 10.36 -0.50
C PHE A 11 -22.44 11.13 -0.53
N GLU A 12 -22.47 12.39 -0.11
CA GLU A 12 -23.68 13.23 -0.10
C GLU A 12 -24.25 13.49 -1.50
N THR A 13 -23.39 13.49 -2.52
CA THR A 13 -23.82 13.73 -3.91
C THR A 13 -24.36 12.46 -4.58
N GLN A 14 -23.79 11.29 -4.29
CA GLN A 14 -24.00 10.08 -5.09
C GLN A 14 -24.66 8.93 -4.34
N TRP A 15 -24.71 8.97 -3.01
CA TRP A 15 -25.33 7.91 -2.23
C TRP A 15 -26.84 7.86 -2.48
N LYS A 16 -27.36 6.63 -2.55
CA LYS A 16 -28.79 6.34 -2.64
C LYS A 16 -29.08 5.05 -1.86
N PRO A 17 -30.29 4.86 -1.35
CA PRO A 17 -30.67 3.59 -0.74
C PRO A 17 -30.62 2.45 -1.77
N HIS A 18 -30.43 1.21 -1.29
CA HIS A 18 -30.46 -0.02 -2.09
C HIS A 18 -29.41 -0.11 -3.22
N LEU A 19 -28.17 0.32 -2.95
CA LEU A 19 -27.03 0.11 -3.86
C LEU A 19 -26.76 -1.39 -4.07
N THR A 20 -26.38 -1.75 -5.29
CA THR A 20 -25.75 -3.04 -5.56
C THR A 20 -24.35 -3.07 -4.95
N GLN A 21 -23.76 -4.26 -4.85
CA GLN A 21 -22.39 -4.39 -4.38
C GLN A 21 -21.42 -3.58 -5.27
N GLU A 22 -21.60 -3.63 -6.59
CA GLU A 22 -20.78 -2.92 -7.57
C GLU A 22 -20.92 -1.40 -7.42
N ASP A 23 -22.14 -0.90 -7.24
CA ASP A 23 -22.39 0.51 -7.04
C ASP A 23 -21.77 1.01 -5.71
N ALA A 24 -21.87 0.21 -4.65
CA ALA A 24 -21.28 0.53 -3.35
C ALA A 24 -19.73 0.56 -3.42
N VAL A 25 -19.11 -0.41 -4.11
CA VAL A 25 -17.66 -0.44 -4.33
C VAL A 25 -17.21 0.77 -5.15
N LYS A 26 -17.95 1.12 -6.22
CA LYS A 26 -17.67 2.31 -7.04
C LYS A 26 -17.75 3.59 -6.21
N LEU A 27 -18.84 3.77 -5.47
CA LEU A 27 -19.07 4.94 -4.62
C LEU A 27 -17.96 5.10 -3.56
N ALA A 28 -17.63 4.02 -2.84
CA ALA A 28 -16.57 4.04 -1.84
C ALA A 28 -15.21 4.36 -2.47
N SER A 29 -14.90 3.76 -3.62
CA SER A 29 -13.63 4.00 -4.33
C SER A 29 -13.51 5.46 -4.80
N GLU A 30 -14.60 6.05 -5.33
CA GLU A 30 -14.63 7.45 -5.74
C GLU A 30 -14.49 8.41 -4.57
N ALA A 31 -15.09 8.10 -3.42
CA ALA A 31 -14.92 8.90 -2.20
C ALA A 31 -13.46 8.89 -1.71
N ILE A 32 -12.78 7.74 -1.79
CA ILE A 32 -11.34 7.66 -1.47
C ILE A 32 -10.50 8.42 -2.51
N LEU A 33 -10.83 8.33 -3.80
CA LEU A 33 -10.15 9.10 -4.85
C LEU A 33 -10.28 10.62 -4.62
N ALA A 34 -11.45 11.08 -4.17
CA ALA A 34 -11.63 12.49 -3.80
C ALA A 34 -10.70 12.89 -2.64
N GLY A 35 -10.53 12.03 -1.63
CA GLY A 35 -9.51 12.22 -0.61
C GLY A 35 -8.09 12.28 -1.20
N ILE A 36 -7.71 11.29 -2.00
CA ILE A 36 -6.37 11.19 -2.62
C ILE A 36 -6.01 12.44 -3.43
N PHE A 37 -6.95 13.02 -4.17
CA PHE A 37 -6.66 14.16 -5.05
C PHE A 37 -6.86 15.54 -4.42
N ASN A 38 -7.56 15.64 -3.27
CA ASN A 38 -7.89 16.94 -2.67
C ASN A 38 -7.35 17.13 -1.24
N ASP A 39 -6.88 16.06 -0.57
CA ASP A 39 -6.27 16.12 0.77
C ASP A 39 -4.79 15.71 0.72
N LEU A 40 -3.90 16.59 1.19
CA LEU A 40 -2.46 16.35 1.21
C LEU A 40 -2.03 15.23 2.19
N GLY A 41 -2.88 14.91 3.17
CA GLY A 41 -2.67 13.78 4.09
C GLY A 41 -3.07 12.42 3.50
N SER A 42 -3.68 12.40 2.32
CA SER A 42 -4.17 11.21 1.64
C SER A 42 -3.47 11.01 0.29
N GLY A 43 -3.23 9.78 -0.15
CA GLY A 43 -2.52 9.56 -1.41
C GLY A 43 -2.32 8.10 -1.82
N SER A 44 -1.59 7.91 -2.92
CA SER A 44 -1.23 6.61 -3.48
C SER A 44 -2.39 5.82 -4.10
N ASN A 45 -2.87 4.74 -3.46
CA ASN A 45 -3.76 3.75 -4.07
C ASN A 45 -5.06 3.60 -3.28
N VAL A 46 -6.03 2.92 -3.88
CA VAL A 46 -7.30 2.54 -3.23
C VAL A 46 -7.31 1.05 -2.93
N ASP A 47 -7.57 0.70 -1.67
CA ASP A 47 -7.87 -0.67 -1.24
C ASP A 47 -9.36 -0.79 -0.92
N VAL A 48 -9.96 -1.95 -1.23
CA VAL A 48 -11.38 -2.21 -0.96
C VAL A 48 -11.54 -3.55 -0.28
N ALA A 49 -12.28 -3.61 0.83
CA ALA A 49 -12.74 -4.84 1.44
C ALA A 49 -14.26 -4.94 1.29
N ILE A 50 -14.72 -6.04 0.68
CA ILE A 50 -16.15 -6.33 0.51
C ILE A 50 -16.52 -7.37 1.55
N ILE A 51 -17.37 -6.99 2.50
CA ILE A 51 -17.83 -7.88 3.58
C ILE A 51 -19.28 -8.24 3.31
N THR A 52 -19.54 -9.50 2.98
CA THR A 52 -20.89 -10.06 2.87
C THR A 52 -21.18 -10.95 4.08
N LYS A 53 -22.41 -11.48 4.18
CA LYS A 53 -22.78 -12.40 5.28
C LYS A 53 -21.93 -13.68 5.27
N ASP A 54 -21.54 -14.12 4.09
CA ASP A 54 -20.90 -15.42 3.90
C ASP A 54 -19.37 -15.31 3.86
N LYS A 55 -18.83 -14.20 3.30
CA LYS A 55 -17.38 -14.05 3.11
C LYS A 55 -16.92 -12.59 3.10
N THR A 56 -15.63 -12.42 3.34
CA THR A 56 -14.92 -11.15 3.14
C THR A 56 -13.94 -11.28 1.99
N THR A 57 -14.02 -10.40 1.01
CA THR A 57 -13.09 -10.36 -0.13
C THR A 57 -12.28 -9.07 -0.09
N LEU A 58 -10.96 -9.20 0.11
CA LEU A 58 -10.02 -8.09 0.12
C LEU A 58 -9.42 -7.86 -1.28
N LYS A 59 -9.63 -6.67 -1.83
CA LYS A 59 -9.05 -6.19 -3.08
C LYS A 59 -7.95 -5.17 -2.78
N ARG A 60 -6.73 -5.65 -2.57
CA ARG A 60 -5.54 -4.82 -2.37
C ARG A 60 -5.12 -4.14 -3.68
N ASN A 61 -4.81 -2.85 -3.61
CA ASN A 61 -4.51 -1.97 -4.71
C ASN A 61 -5.55 -2.07 -5.85
N TYR A 62 -6.82 -2.02 -5.47
CA TYR A 62 -7.95 -2.06 -6.40
C TYR A 62 -7.84 -0.98 -7.49
N ILE A 63 -7.43 0.23 -7.11
CA ILE A 63 -7.11 1.32 -8.06
C ILE A 63 -5.70 1.86 -7.77
N LYS A 64 -4.89 1.99 -8.83
CA LYS A 64 -3.50 2.51 -8.78
C LYS A 64 -3.36 3.75 -9.67
N PRO A 65 -3.94 4.90 -9.29
CA PRO A 65 -3.93 6.08 -10.15
C PRO A 65 -2.58 6.83 -10.14
N ASN A 66 -1.69 6.51 -9.19
CA ASN A 66 -0.48 7.27 -8.90
C ASN A 66 0.80 6.46 -9.16
N GLU A 67 0.91 5.81 -10.32
CA GLU A 67 2.15 5.15 -10.70
C GLU A 67 3.25 6.18 -10.99
N LYS A 68 4.42 5.97 -10.38
CA LYS A 68 5.56 6.87 -10.57
C LYS A 68 6.12 6.69 -11.97
N SER A 69 6.33 7.81 -12.67
CA SER A 69 7.02 7.81 -13.95
C SER A 69 8.46 7.32 -13.83
N ALA A 70 8.99 6.80 -14.94
CA ALA A 70 10.38 6.41 -15.03
C ALA A 70 11.30 7.60 -14.68
N LYS A 71 12.35 7.33 -13.91
CA LYS A 71 13.36 8.35 -13.62
C LYS A 71 14.07 8.72 -14.92
N LEU A 72 14.39 10.01 -15.09
CA LEU A 72 15.10 10.51 -16.28
C LEU A 72 16.53 9.97 -16.42
N GLN A 73 17.14 9.54 -15.32
CA GLN A 73 18.49 9.01 -15.29
C GLN A 73 18.63 7.87 -14.28
N SER A 74 19.67 7.06 -14.49
CA SER A 74 20.12 6.09 -13.49
C SER A 74 20.93 6.80 -12.40
N TYR A 75 20.68 6.44 -11.15
CA TYR A 75 21.43 6.92 -9.98
C TYR A 75 22.34 5.82 -9.42
N ALA A 76 22.68 4.82 -10.23
CA ALA A 76 23.64 3.79 -9.84
C ALA A 76 25.06 4.38 -9.85
N TYR A 77 25.67 4.49 -8.68
CA TYR A 77 27.04 4.97 -8.54
C TYR A 77 28.03 3.87 -8.96
N PRO A 78 29.18 4.25 -9.55
CA PRO A 78 30.29 3.33 -9.76
C PRO A 78 30.74 2.67 -8.44
N LYS A 79 31.24 1.44 -8.52
CA LYS A 79 31.84 0.77 -7.36
C LYS A 79 33.06 1.58 -6.90
N GLY A 80 33.17 1.81 -5.59
CA GLY A 80 34.26 2.61 -5.00
C GLY A 80 33.97 4.11 -4.85
N THR A 81 32.75 4.59 -5.18
CA THR A 81 32.38 6.00 -4.97
C THR A 81 32.38 6.42 -3.50
N THR A 82 31.99 5.54 -2.59
CA THR A 82 31.95 5.85 -1.14
C THR A 82 33.31 5.57 -0.51
N ALA A 83 33.92 6.58 0.14
CA ALA A 83 35.15 6.39 0.91
C ALA A 83 34.89 5.49 2.13
N VAL A 84 35.66 4.41 2.26
CA VAL A 84 35.56 3.45 3.37
C VAL A 84 36.75 3.65 4.31
N LEU A 85 36.47 3.87 5.60
CA LEU A 85 37.52 4.02 6.62
C LEU A 85 38.04 2.68 7.12
N ASN A 86 37.14 1.76 7.43
CA ASN A 86 37.46 0.41 7.92
C ASN A 86 36.43 -0.57 7.38
N GLU A 87 36.90 -1.77 7.04
CA GLU A 87 36.06 -2.91 6.67
C GLU A 87 36.27 -4.04 7.68
N LYS A 88 35.18 -4.68 8.10
CA LYS A 88 35.22 -5.85 9.00
C LYS A 88 34.36 -6.96 8.42
N ILE A 89 34.94 -8.13 8.27
CA ILE A 89 34.20 -9.33 7.86
C ILE A 89 33.44 -9.86 9.07
N ILE A 90 32.11 -9.85 9.00
CA ILE A 90 31.23 -10.42 10.03
C ILE A 90 30.69 -11.74 9.49
N LYS A 91 31.09 -12.86 10.10
CA LYS A 91 30.59 -14.20 9.75
C LYS A 91 29.20 -14.40 10.33
N LYS A 92 28.30 -15.07 9.59
CA LYS A 92 26.90 -15.35 10.00
C LYS A 92 26.80 -15.91 11.43
N ASN A 93 27.73 -16.78 11.83
CA ASN A 93 27.77 -17.43 13.14
C ASN A 93 28.11 -16.48 14.30
N GLU A 94 28.74 -15.33 14.03
CA GLU A 94 29.14 -14.34 15.03
C GLU A 94 28.10 -13.21 15.21
N ILE A 95 27.08 -13.15 14.33
CA ILE A 95 26.02 -12.11 14.35
C ILE A 95 25.13 -12.25 15.59
N GLY A 96 24.88 -13.49 16.04
CA GLY A 96 24.03 -13.75 17.22
C GLY A 96 24.57 -13.19 18.54
N ARG A 97 25.84 -12.76 18.59
CA ARG A 97 26.42 -12.06 19.76
C ARG A 97 26.06 -10.58 19.83
N TYR A 98 25.69 -9.97 18.70
CA TYR A 98 25.51 -8.51 18.60
C TYR A 98 24.07 -8.12 18.22
N VAL A 99 23.29 -9.06 17.68
CA VAL A 99 21.90 -8.82 17.26
C VAL A 99 21.08 -10.09 17.50
N THR A 100 19.86 -9.94 17.98
CA THR A 100 18.88 -11.04 18.03
C THR A 100 18.51 -11.42 16.60
N VAL A 101 19.05 -12.53 16.09
CA VAL A 101 18.71 -13.06 14.77
C VAL A 101 17.48 -13.96 14.93
N THR A 102 16.31 -13.43 14.60
CA THR A 102 15.11 -14.25 14.43
C THR A 102 15.10 -14.73 12.98
N GLU A 103 15.27 -16.05 12.76
CA GLU A 103 15.00 -16.62 11.45
C GLU A 103 13.49 -16.57 11.21
N VAL A 104 13.05 -15.63 10.37
CA VAL A 104 11.67 -15.59 9.89
C VAL A 104 11.54 -16.69 8.83
N PRO A 105 10.64 -17.67 9.01
CA PRO A 105 10.38 -18.67 7.98
C PRO A 105 10.03 -18.01 6.64
N LEU A 106 10.50 -18.60 5.53
CA LEU A 106 10.17 -18.17 4.16
C LEU A 106 8.72 -18.43 3.75
N GLU A 107 7.87 -18.90 4.67
CA GLU A 107 6.43 -18.90 4.48
C GLU A 107 5.95 -17.45 4.58
N GLY A 108 6.07 -16.73 3.46
CA GLY A 108 5.24 -15.57 3.26
C GLY A 108 3.80 -16.02 3.50
N GLU A 109 3.10 -15.34 4.42
CA GLU A 109 1.66 -15.46 4.53
C GLU A 109 1.09 -15.28 3.11
N LYS A 110 0.70 -16.38 2.48
CA LYS A 110 -0.23 -16.32 1.38
C LYS A 110 -1.47 -15.72 2.00
N MET A 111 -1.68 -14.42 1.81
CA MET A 111 -3.03 -13.91 1.92
C MET A 111 -3.82 -14.70 0.87
N ASP A 112 -4.67 -15.60 1.34
CA ASP A 112 -5.65 -16.26 0.51
C ASP A 112 -6.52 -15.15 -0.09
N VAL A 113 -6.19 -14.78 -1.32
CA VAL A 113 -7.04 -13.94 -2.15
C VAL A 113 -8.06 -14.88 -2.77
N ASP A 114 -9.26 -14.90 -2.21
CA ASP A 114 -10.42 -15.53 -2.84
C ASP A 114 -10.58 -14.94 -4.24
N THR A 115 -10.30 -15.76 -5.26
CA THR A 115 -10.63 -15.51 -6.67
C THR A 115 -12.11 -15.25 -6.89
#